data_AF-A0A4U8YTP6-F1
#
_entry.id   AF-A0A4U8YTP6-F1
#
_cell.length_a   1.000
_cell.length_b   1.000
_cell.length_c   1.000
_cell.angle_alpha   90.00
_cell.angle_beta   90.00
_cell.angle_gamma   90.00
#
_symmetry.space_group_name_H-M   'P 1'
#
loop_
_entity.id
_entity.type
_entity.pdbx_description
1 polymer ?
#
loop_
_entity_poly.entity_id
_entity_poly.type
_entity_poly.pdbx_seq_one_letter_code
_entity_poly.pdbx_strand_id
1 'polypeptide(L)'
;MISKSAIASFKLPPHTIRSCRDLYEELSRHPKRYQSLKETISHFESDPQALNKLWWVLNYHSENFDKTRKLRAWVEARLEELAADRKRSHPLQA
;
A
#
# COMPACT_ATOMS: atom_id res chain seq x y z
N MET A 1 10.34 -0.51 3.85
CA MET A 1 9.54 -1.75 4.04
C MET A 1 8.39 -1.44 4.98
N ILE A 2 7.25 -2.13 4.87
CA ILE A 2 6.12 -1.94 5.80
C ILE A 2 6.56 -2.26 7.24
N SER A 3 6.23 -1.38 8.19
CA SER A 3 6.63 -1.55 9.59
C SER A 3 5.92 -2.76 10.24
N LYS A 4 6.61 -3.42 11.19
CA LYS A 4 6.02 -4.53 11.96
C LYS A 4 4.75 -4.12 12.70
N SER A 5 4.71 -2.87 13.18
CA SER A 5 3.55 -2.29 13.87
C SER A 5 2.32 -2.22 12.95
N ALA A 6 2.49 -1.75 11.71
CA ALA A 6 1.40 -1.68 10.73
C ALA A 6 0.91 -3.08 10.33
N ILE A 7 1.84 -4.01 10.09
CA ILE A 7 1.52 -5.42 9.77
C ILE A 7 0.67 -6.03 10.88
N ALA A 8 1.09 -5.87 12.15
CA ALA A 8 0.36 -6.42 13.29
C ALA A 8 -1.01 -5.74 13.48
N SER A 9 -1.05 -4.40 13.41
CA SER A 9 -2.27 -3.62 13.60
C SER A 9 -3.37 -4.03 12.63
N PHE A 10 -3.03 -4.20 11.35
CA PHE A 10 -4.00 -4.49 10.30
C PHE A 10 -4.05 -5.96 9.88
N LYS A 11 -3.24 -6.82 10.49
CA LYS A 11 -3.08 -8.24 10.09
C LYS A 11 -2.78 -8.35 8.58
N LEU A 12 -1.81 -7.56 8.12
CA LEU A 12 -1.48 -7.48 6.69
C LEU A 12 -0.83 -8.79 6.24
N PRO A 13 -1.43 -9.52 5.27
CA PRO A 13 -0.83 -10.76 4.77
C PRO A 13 0.33 -10.44 3.81
N PRO A 14 1.32 -11.34 3.69
CA PRO A 14 2.24 -11.30 2.57
C PRO A 14 1.48 -11.61 1.28
N HIS A 15 1.84 -10.95 0.18
CA HIS A 15 1.32 -11.25 -1.14
C HIS A 15 2.40 -11.85 -2.03
N THR A 16 1.99 -12.78 -2.88
CA THR A 16 2.83 -13.31 -3.97
C THR A 16 2.57 -12.53 -5.25
N ILE A 17 3.51 -12.57 -6.19
CA ILE A 17 3.34 -11.99 -7.53
C ILE A 17 2.04 -12.46 -8.21
N ARG A 18 1.67 -13.74 -8.02
CA ARG A 18 0.44 -14.31 -8.56
C ARG A 18 -0.81 -13.68 -7.93
N SER A 19 -0.83 -13.49 -6.60
CA SER A 19 -1.96 -12.85 -5.92
C SER A 19 -2.11 -11.36 -6.22
N CYS A 20 -1.06 -10.74 -6.74
CA CYS A 20 -1.01 -9.35 -7.18
C CYS A 20 -1.44 -9.16 -8.63
N ARG A 21 -1.63 -10.24 -9.40
CA ARG A 21 -1.85 -10.19 -10.86
C ARG A 21 -3.03 -9.30 -11.26
N ASP A 22 -4.18 -9.43 -10.61
CA ASP A 22 -5.38 -8.68 -11.00
C ASP A 22 -5.17 -7.17 -10.83
N LEU A 23 -4.57 -6.77 -9.70
CA LEU A 23 -4.25 -5.36 -9.44
C LEU A 23 -3.17 -4.84 -10.39
N TYR A 24 -2.16 -5.65 -10.70
CA TYR A 24 -1.17 -5.32 -11.73
C TYR A 24 -1.85 -5.05 -13.08
N GLU A 25 -2.72 -5.96 -13.54
CA GLU A 25 -3.43 -5.81 -14.81
C GLU A 25 -4.33 -4.57 -14.82
N GLU A 26 -5.00 -4.26 -13.71
CA GLU A 26 -5.80 -3.04 -13.57
C GLU A 26 -4.95 -1.76 -13.70
N LEU A 27 -3.82 -1.68 -12.98
CA LEU A 27 -2.90 -0.55 -13.07
C LEU A 27 -2.32 -0.41 -14.48
N SER A 28 -1.99 -1.53 -15.13
CA SER A 28 -1.48 -1.56 -16.50
C SER A 28 -2.52 -1.15 -17.56
N ARG A 29 -3.82 -1.42 -17.33
CA ARG A 29 -4.90 -1.03 -18.27
C ARG A 29 -5.21 0.46 -18.22
N HIS A 30 -4.97 1.11 -17.09
CA HIS A 30 -5.25 2.53 -16.89
C HIS A 30 -3.99 3.32 -16.49
N PRO A 31 -2.91 3.29 -17.29
CA PRO A 31 -1.64 3.88 -16.91
C PRO A 31 -1.75 5.39 -16.68
N LYS A 32 -2.62 6.08 -17.44
CA LYS A 32 -2.86 7.52 -17.26
C LYS A 32 -3.52 7.85 -15.91
N ARG A 33 -4.36 6.96 -15.38
CA ARG A 33 -5.06 7.12 -14.10
C ARG A 33 -4.13 6.93 -12.91
N TYR A 34 -3.07 6.14 -13.09
CA TYR A 34 -2.11 5.81 -12.03
C TYR A 34 -0.71 6.36 -12.33
N GLN A 35 -0.61 7.27 -13.31
CA GLN A 35 0.65 7.93 -13.68
C GLN A 35 1.05 8.97 -12.64
N SER A 36 0.07 9.58 -11.97
CA SER A 36 0.32 10.51 -10.89
C SER A 36 0.26 9.79 -9.53
N LEU A 37 1.20 10.16 -8.66
CA LEU A 37 1.21 9.74 -7.27
C LEU A 37 -0.14 10.07 -6.62
N LYS A 38 -0.68 11.28 -6.88
CA LYS A 38 -1.90 11.79 -6.26
C LYS A 38 -3.15 10.96 -6.57
N GLU A 39 -3.37 10.56 -7.81
CA GLU A 39 -4.54 9.76 -8.19
C GLU A 39 -4.45 8.33 -7.65
N THR A 40 -3.24 7.75 -7.67
CA THR A 40 -3.00 6.45 -7.06
C THR A 40 -3.27 6.52 -5.55
N ILE A 41 -2.79 7.58 -4.89
CA ILE A 41 -3.02 7.84 -3.47
C ILE A 41 -4.53 7.85 -3.16
N SER A 42 -5.31 8.70 -3.82
CA SER A 42 -6.72 8.89 -3.49
C SER A 42 -7.58 7.63 -3.67
N HIS A 43 -7.12 6.66 -4.45
CA HIS A 43 -7.83 5.40 -4.63
C HIS A 43 -7.62 4.41 -3.47
N PHE A 44 -6.46 4.45 -2.82
CA PHE A 44 -6.06 3.45 -1.81
C PHE A 44 -5.89 4.03 -0.39
N GLU A 45 -5.84 5.35 -0.22
CA GLU A 45 -5.33 6.03 0.99
C GLU A 45 -6.00 5.70 2.34
N SER A 46 -7.19 5.11 2.32
CA SER A 46 -7.97 4.79 3.51
C SER A 46 -8.10 3.30 3.80
N ASP A 47 -7.65 2.41 2.91
CA ASP A 47 -7.74 0.96 3.09
C ASP A 47 -6.34 0.33 3.27
N PRO A 48 -5.97 -0.07 4.51
CA PRO A 48 -4.71 -0.73 4.79
C PRO A 48 -4.46 -2.02 3.98
N GLN A 49 -5.50 -2.79 3.67
CA GLN A 49 -5.36 -4.02 2.89
C GLN A 49 -5.06 -3.71 1.42
N ALA A 50 -5.75 -2.72 0.86
CA ALA A 50 -5.50 -2.28 -0.49
C ALA A 50 -4.11 -1.61 -0.63
N LEU A 51 -3.70 -0.80 0.35
CA LEU A 51 -2.34 -0.26 0.45
C LEU A 51 -1.27 -1.35 0.54
N ASN A 52 -1.50 -2.40 1.35
CA ASN A 52 -0.59 -3.54 1.41
C ASN A 52 -0.45 -4.25 0.07
N LYS A 53 -1.57 -4.54 -0.61
CA LYS A 53 -1.56 -5.18 -1.94
C LYS A 53 -0.85 -4.31 -2.97
N LEU A 54 -1.08 -2.99 -2.95
CA LEU A 54 -0.37 -2.02 -3.78
C LEU A 54 1.12 -2.05 -3.51
N TRP A 55 1.56 -2.00 -2.25
CA TRP A 55 2.98 -2.07 -1.87
C TRP A 55 3.67 -3.28 -2.52
N TRP A 56 3.03 -4.45 -2.47
CA TRP A 56 3.57 -5.67 -3.09
C TRP A 56 3.63 -5.61 -4.61
N VAL A 57 2.62 -5.04 -5.29
CA VAL A 57 2.66 -4.81 -6.75
C VAL A 57 3.85 -3.91 -7.10
N LEU A 58 4.02 -2.80 -6.38
CA LEU A 58 5.14 -1.89 -6.59
C LEU A 58 6.47 -2.56 -6.28
N ASN A 59 6.51 -3.49 -5.31
CA ASN A 59 7.69 -4.28 -4.98
C ASN A 59 8.12 -5.21 -6.10
N TYR A 60 7.18 -5.94 -6.70
CA TYR A 60 7.47 -6.87 -7.80
C TYR A 60 7.70 -6.17 -9.15
N HIS A 61 7.03 -5.04 -9.38
CA HIS A 61 6.99 -4.35 -10.67
C HIS A 61 7.50 -2.91 -10.58
N SER A 62 8.55 -2.67 -9.78
CA SER A 62 9.11 -1.33 -9.55
C SER A 62 9.51 -0.63 -10.85
N GLU A 63 10.06 -1.38 -11.80
CA GLU A 63 10.46 -0.85 -13.11
C GLU A 63 9.28 -0.29 -13.92
N ASN A 64 8.06 -0.77 -13.67
CA ASN A 64 6.88 -0.33 -14.42
C ASN A 64 6.17 0.84 -13.74
N PHE A 65 6.10 0.84 -12.40
CA PHE A 65 5.23 1.76 -11.66
C PHE A 65 5.93 2.63 -10.62
N ASP A 66 7.13 2.28 -10.16
CA ASP A 66 7.77 2.97 -9.04
C ASP A 66 9.30 2.94 -9.12
N LYS A 67 9.85 3.35 -10.27
CA LYS A 67 11.31 3.40 -10.51
C LYS A 67 12.05 4.22 -9.46
N THR A 68 11.41 5.29 -8.98
CA THR A 68 11.99 6.21 -7.99
C THR A 68 11.74 5.77 -6.55
N ARG A 69 10.98 4.70 -6.33
CA ARG A 69 10.57 4.18 -5.01
C ARG A 69 9.72 5.13 -4.16
N LYS A 70 9.30 6.27 -4.73
CA LYS A 70 8.56 7.33 -4.04
C LYS A 70 7.16 6.85 -3.65
N LEU A 71 6.49 6.11 -4.53
CA LEU A 71 5.13 5.65 -4.26
C LEU A 71 5.13 4.58 -3.17
N ARG A 72 6.09 3.66 -3.19
CA ARG A 72 6.22 2.67 -2.11
C ARG A 72 6.56 3.32 -0.77
N ALA A 73 7.47 4.28 -0.74
CA ALA A 73 7.78 5.03 0.49
C ALA A 73 6.54 5.75 1.05
N TRP A 74 5.73 6.33 0.17
CA TRP A 74 4.46 6.93 0.59
C TRP A 74 3.48 5.89 1.16
N VAL A 75 3.32 4.73 0.50
CA VAL A 75 2.45 3.66 1.01
C VAL A 75 2.89 3.18 2.40
N GLU A 76 4.20 3.07 2.63
CA GLU A 76 4.76 2.71 3.93
C GLU A 76 4.42 3.73 5.01
N ALA A 77 4.66 5.02 4.73
CA ALA A 77 4.33 6.11 5.65
C ALA A 77 2.83 6.15 5.96
N ARG A 78 1.99 5.98 4.93
CA ARG A 78 0.53 6.00 5.10
C ARG A 78 0.03 4.84 5.97
N LEU A 79 0.56 3.64 5.77
CA LEU A 79 0.24 2.49 6.63
C LEU A 79 0.67 2.71 8.07
N GLU A 80 1.79 3.39 8.30
CA GLU A 80 2.26 3.76 9.63
C GLU A 80 1.37 4.81 10.30
N GLU A 81 0.99 5.87 9.58
CA GLU A 81 0.02 6.87 10.04
C GLU A 81 -1.31 6.22 10.46
N LEU A 82 -1.87 5.38 9.60
CA LEU A 82 -3.13 4.68 9.89
C LEU A 82 -3.00 3.78 11.12
N ALA A 83 -1.86 3.09 11.29
CA ALA A 83 -1.61 2.25 12.46
C ALA A 83 -1.51 3.09 13.74
N ALA A 84 -0.85 4.24 13.67
CA ALA A 84 -0.74 5.18 14.78
C ALA A 84 -2.12 5.76 15.16
N ASP A 85 -2.92 6.16 14.16
CA ASP A 85 -4.30 6.64 14.36
C ASP A 85 -5.16 5.59 15.04
N ARG A 86 -5.11 4.34 14.56
CA ARG A 86 -5.86 3.25 15.17
C ARG A 86 -5.46 3.00 16.62
N LYS A 87 -4.16 3.09 16.94
CA LYS A 87 -3.66 2.97 18.33
C LYS A 87 -4.13 4.13 19.21
N ARG A 88 -4.23 5.34 18.66
CA ARG A 88 -4.74 6.54 19.36
C ARG A 88 -6.25 6.50 19.58
N SER A 89 -7.02 5.99 18.63
CA SER A 89 -8.49 5.87 18.72
C SER A 89 -8.95 4.68 19.57
N HIS A 90 -8.11 3.64 19.69
CA HIS A 90 -8.32 2.51 20.58
C HIS A 90 -7.10 2.30 21.48
N PRO A 91 -6.86 3.20 22.45
CA PRO A 91 -5.91 2.91 23.51
C PRO A 91 -6.45 1.67 24.23
N LEU A 92 -5.68 0.59 24.23
CA LEU A 92 -6.06 -0.67 24.86
C LEU A 92 -6.65 -0.40 26.24
N GLN A 93 -7.89 -0.84 26.46
CA GLN A 93 -8.37 -1.19 27.79
C GLN A 93 -7.35 -2.20 28.33
N ALA A 94 -6.59 -1.75 29.34
CA ALA A 94 -5.59 -2.52 30.05
C ALA A 94 -6.25 -3.61 30.91
#